data_AF-A0A920R5T5-F1
#
_entry.id   AF-A0A920R5T5-F1
#
_cell.length_a   1.000
_cell.length_b   1.000
_cell.length_c   1.000
_cell.angle_alpha   90.00
_cell.angle_beta   90.00
_cell.angle_gamma   90.00
#
_symmetry.space_group_name_H-M   'P 1'
#
loop_
_entity.id
_entity.type
_entity.pdbx_description
1 polymer ?
#
loop_
_entity_poly.entity_id
_entity_poly.type
_entity_poly.pdbx_seq_one_letter_code
_entity_poly.pdbx_strand_id
1 'polypeptide(L)'
;MGFSYPGGFNSSFPNTPTTPEEARQNVREQAALGVHFTKMWVNEVDEAGLKIPAEIRSAIIDESIRNGLIPVAHIDEEADGIQLLEAGMNEFLHSTVLTFGPGAGAPVDNPAPSQRFLDMCLQNNCAFTPTLSIIQNNWHFAENPELLDDEVLRFCIQP
;
A
#
# COMPACT_ATOMS: atom_id res chain seq x y z
N MET A 1 -10.42 -3.56 6.24
CA MET A 1 -9.59 -4.79 6.12
C MET A 1 -8.81 -4.70 4.82
N GLY A 2 -7.61 -5.28 4.74
CA GLY A 2 -6.76 -5.20 3.54
C GLY A 2 -6.58 -6.56 2.85
N PHE A 3 -5.95 -6.52 1.68
CA PHE A 3 -5.57 -7.64 0.83
C PHE A 3 -4.05 -7.76 0.79
N SER A 4 -3.58 -9.01 0.90
CA SER A 4 -2.18 -9.41 0.67
C SER A 4 -2.17 -10.72 -0.12
N TYR A 5 -1.00 -11.18 -0.52
CA TYR A 5 -0.79 -12.57 -0.93
C TYR A 5 -0.41 -13.43 0.30
N PRO A 6 -0.69 -14.75 0.32
CA PRO A 6 -0.22 -15.62 1.39
C PRO A 6 1.30 -15.51 1.59
N GLY A 7 1.74 -15.27 2.83
CA GLY A 7 3.16 -15.07 3.15
C GLY A 7 3.74 -13.72 2.71
N GLY A 8 2.97 -12.90 1.98
CA GLY A 8 3.38 -11.57 1.53
C GLY A 8 3.42 -10.53 2.65
N PHE A 9 3.72 -9.30 2.27
CA PHE A 9 3.80 -8.18 3.20
C PHE A 9 2.47 -7.94 3.92
N ASN A 10 2.52 -7.88 5.25
CA ASN A 10 1.33 -7.67 6.09
C ASN A 10 0.21 -8.71 5.86
N SER A 11 0.59 -9.96 5.56
CA SER A 11 -0.32 -11.08 5.27
C SER A 11 -0.98 -11.70 6.49
N SER A 12 -0.79 -11.16 7.70
CA SER A 12 -1.45 -11.62 8.92
C SER A 12 -2.97 -11.32 8.96
N PHE A 13 -3.49 -10.55 8.00
CA PHE A 13 -4.91 -10.25 7.82
C PHE A 13 -5.67 -11.33 7.03
N PRO A 14 -7.01 -11.43 7.16
CA PRO A 14 -7.76 -12.57 6.63
C PRO A 14 -7.90 -12.66 5.10
N ASN A 15 -7.70 -11.57 4.33
CA ASN A 15 -7.92 -11.62 2.88
C ASN A 15 -6.60 -11.86 2.13
N THR A 16 -6.28 -13.13 1.92
CA THR A 16 -5.11 -13.57 1.14
C THR A 16 -5.51 -14.43 -0.07
N PRO A 17 -6.23 -13.87 -1.05
CA PRO A 17 -6.68 -14.63 -2.21
C PRO A 17 -5.51 -15.11 -3.05
N THR A 18 -5.63 -16.32 -3.59
CA THR A 18 -4.66 -16.93 -4.52
C THR A 18 -5.16 -16.96 -5.96
N THR A 19 -6.43 -16.58 -6.18
CA THR A 19 -7.04 -16.49 -7.51
C THR A 19 -7.82 -15.19 -7.68
N PRO A 20 -8.04 -14.74 -8.93
CA PRO A 20 -8.92 -13.60 -9.21
C PRO A 20 -10.35 -13.76 -8.67
N GLU A 21 -10.93 -14.96 -8.70
CA GLU A 21 -12.30 -15.17 -8.23
C GLU A 21 -12.40 -15.10 -6.71
N GLU A 22 -11.43 -15.66 -5.98
CA GLU A 22 -11.33 -15.49 -4.52
C GLU A 22 -11.22 -14.01 -4.14
N ALA A 23 -10.41 -13.24 -4.88
CA ALA A 23 -10.29 -11.81 -4.68
C ALA A 23 -11.64 -11.08 -4.86
N ARG A 24 -12.38 -11.38 -5.93
CA ARG A 24 -13.71 -10.79 -6.15
C ARG A 24 -14.67 -11.14 -5.02
N GLN A 25 -14.66 -12.40 -4.59
CA GLN A 25 -15.51 -12.84 -3.50
C GLN A 25 -15.19 -12.11 -2.19
N ASN A 26 -13.92 -11.96 -1.84
CA ASN A 26 -13.51 -11.19 -0.67
C ASN A 26 -13.88 -9.70 -0.77
N VAL A 27 -13.82 -9.09 -1.96
CA VAL A 27 -14.31 -7.72 -2.16
C VAL A 27 -15.81 -7.62 -1.90
N ARG A 28 -16.62 -8.55 -2.44
CA ARG A 28 -18.07 -8.58 -2.20
C ARG A 28 -18.40 -8.76 -0.71
N GLU A 29 -17.64 -9.60 -0.01
CA GLU A 29 -17.77 -9.78 1.44
C GLU A 29 -17.45 -8.49 2.20
N GLN A 30 -16.38 -7.79 1.82
CA GLN A 30 -16.07 -6.48 2.41
C GLN A 30 -17.15 -5.43 2.11
N ALA A 31 -17.66 -5.38 0.88
CA ALA A 31 -18.74 -4.49 0.50
C ALA A 31 -20.00 -4.74 1.34
N ALA A 32 -20.33 -6.01 1.61
CA ALA A 32 -21.46 -6.40 2.44
C ALA A 32 -21.32 -5.96 3.91
N LEU A 33 -20.09 -5.70 4.38
CA LEU A 33 -19.83 -5.11 5.71
C LEU A 33 -20.04 -3.59 5.75
N GLY A 34 -20.32 -2.94 4.60
CA GLY A 34 -20.50 -1.49 4.52
C GLY A 34 -19.21 -0.69 4.62
N VAL A 35 -18.07 -1.27 4.22
CA VAL A 35 -16.82 -0.52 4.12
C VAL A 35 -16.88 0.48 2.95
N HIS A 36 -16.02 1.50 2.97
CA HIS A 36 -15.99 2.54 1.92
C HIS A 36 -14.84 2.34 0.92
N PHE A 37 -13.82 1.56 1.29
CA PHE A 37 -12.63 1.35 0.47
C PHE A 37 -12.06 -0.05 0.69
N THR A 38 -11.35 -0.55 -0.33
CA THR A 38 -10.53 -1.76 -0.24
C THR A 38 -9.07 -1.37 -0.24
N LYS A 39 -8.25 -2.03 0.58
CA LYS A 39 -6.82 -1.74 0.72
C LYS A 39 -5.98 -2.90 0.21
N MET A 40 -5.04 -2.67 -0.70
CA MET A 40 -4.02 -3.64 -1.09
C MET A 40 -2.65 -3.29 -0.51
N TRP A 41 -1.89 -4.30 -0.13
CA TRP A 41 -0.46 -4.20 0.22
C TRP A 41 0.37 -4.74 -0.95
N VAL A 42 0.75 -3.85 -1.88
CA VAL A 42 1.51 -4.23 -3.08
C VAL A 42 2.98 -3.94 -2.81
N ASN A 43 3.63 -4.91 -2.18
CA ASN A 43 5.01 -4.84 -1.73
C ASN A 43 5.72 -6.14 -2.07
N GLU A 44 6.99 -6.03 -2.43
CA GLU A 44 7.88 -7.19 -2.41
C GLU A 44 8.29 -7.49 -0.97
N VAL A 45 8.64 -8.76 -0.72
CA VAL A 45 9.27 -9.22 0.51
C VAL A 45 10.52 -10.00 0.14
N ASP A 46 11.40 -10.28 1.10
CA ASP A 46 12.67 -10.98 0.86
C ASP A 46 12.48 -12.32 0.12
N GLU A 47 11.37 -13.01 0.38
CA GLU A 47 10.98 -14.21 -0.38
C GLU A 47 10.22 -13.82 -1.67
N ALA A 48 10.83 -14.13 -2.81
CA ALA A 48 10.29 -13.82 -4.12
C ALA A 48 8.95 -14.55 -4.40
N GLY A 49 8.08 -13.91 -5.18
CA GLY A 49 6.81 -14.49 -5.60
C GLY A 49 5.67 -14.36 -4.57
N LEU A 50 5.91 -13.66 -3.45
CA LEU A 50 4.89 -13.42 -2.43
C LEU A 50 4.22 -12.02 -2.53
N LYS A 51 4.51 -11.27 -3.60
CA LYS A 51 3.79 -10.04 -3.94
C LYS A 51 2.46 -10.41 -4.61
N ILE A 52 1.39 -9.65 -4.36
CA ILE A 52 0.08 -9.89 -5.00
C ILE A 52 0.25 -9.92 -6.53
N PRO A 53 -0.17 -10.97 -7.25
CA PRO A 53 -0.12 -11.02 -8.71
C PRO A 53 -1.00 -9.95 -9.38
N ALA A 54 -0.58 -9.45 -10.55
CA ALA A 54 -1.25 -8.35 -11.24
C ALA A 54 -2.72 -8.67 -11.59
N GLU A 55 -3.02 -9.90 -11.97
CA GLU A 55 -4.37 -10.38 -12.27
C GLU A 55 -5.29 -10.37 -11.03
N ILE A 56 -4.73 -10.61 -9.84
CA ILE A 56 -5.47 -10.55 -8.58
C ILE A 56 -5.72 -9.08 -8.21
N ARG A 57 -4.72 -8.19 -8.36
CA ARG A 57 -4.89 -6.75 -8.14
C ARG A 57 -5.99 -6.17 -9.03
N SER A 58 -5.96 -6.49 -10.33
CA SER A 58 -6.97 -6.04 -11.28
C SER A 58 -8.36 -6.55 -10.93
N ALA A 59 -8.49 -7.80 -10.45
CA ALA A 59 -9.76 -8.34 -9.99
C ALA A 59 -10.29 -7.63 -8.74
N ILE A 60 -9.40 -7.30 -7.78
CA ILE A 60 -9.77 -6.51 -6.60
C ILE A 60 -10.26 -5.13 -7.03
N ILE A 61 -9.54 -4.44 -7.92
CA ILE A 61 -9.90 -3.09 -8.38
C ILE A 61 -11.24 -3.08 -9.12
N ASP A 62 -11.39 -3.92 -10.14
CA ASP A 62 -12.62 -4.00 -10.94
C ASP A 62 -13.84 -4.33 -10.06
N GLU A 63 -13.72 -5.30 -9.15
CA GLU A 63 -14.82 -5.64 -8.25
C GLU A 63 -15.11 -4.53 -7.23
N SER A 64 -14.07 -3.83 -6.75
CA SER A 64 -14.23 -2.72 -5.79
C SER A 64 -15.05 -1.59 -6.43
N ILE A 65 -14.66 -1.19 -7.64
CA ILE A 65 -15.36 -0.15 -8.40
C ILE A 65 -16.81 -0.55 -8.69
N ARG A 66 -17.07 -1.80 -9.10
CA ARG A 66 -18.44 -2.31 -9.33
C ARG A 66 -19.33 -2.27 -8.10
N ASN A 67 -18.75 -2.42 -6.91
CA ASN A 67 -19.46 -2.37 -5.64
C ASN A 67 -19.46 -0.97 -5.01
N GLY A 68 -19.01 0.06 -5.74
CA GLY A 68 -18.99 1.45 -5.25
C GLY A 68 -17.93 1.73 -4.18
N LEU A 69 -16.94 0.85 -4.04
CA LEU A 69 -15.81 1.01 -3.12
C LEU A 69 -14.67 1.76 -3.82
N ILE A 70 -13.88 2.48 -3.03
CA ILE A 70 -12.64 3.11 -3.50
C ILE A 70 -11.49 2.11 -3.33
N PRO A 71 -10.87 1.59 -4.40
CA PRO A 71 -9.66 0.78 -4.26
C PRO A 71 -8.46 1.68 -3.93
N VAL A 72 -7.68 1.31 -2.92
CA VAL A 72 -6.44 1.99 -2.55
C VAL A 72 -5.30 1.00 -2.40
N ALA A 73 -4.07 1.38 -2.74
CA ALA A 73 -2.90 0.50 -2.61
C ALA A 73 -1.76 1.16 -1.84
N HIS A 74 -1.00 0.33 -1.13
CA HIS A 74 0.39 0.65 -0.79
C HIS A 74 1.21 0.19 -2.00
N ILE A 75 2.17 1.01 -2.45
CA ILE A 75 3.10 0.65 -3.53
C ILE A 75 4.53 0.98 -3.11
N ASP A 76 5.47 0.16 -3.53
CA ASP A 76 6.91 0.48 -3.48
C ASP A 76 7.43 0.87 -4.88
N GLU A 77 6.98 0.16 -5.91
CA GLU A 77 7.52 0.29 -7.26
C GLU A 77 6.62 1.07 -8.21
N GLU A 78 7.24 1.83 -9.11
CA GLU A 78 6.55 2.55 -10.17
C GLU A 78 5.81 1.60 -11.14
N ALA A 79 6.41 0.45 -11.46
CA ALA A 79 5.79 -0.52 -12.36
C ALA A 79 4.46 -1.04 -11.81
N ASP A 80 4.38 -1.26 -10.50
CA ASP A 80 3.14 -1.63 -9.82
C ASP A 80 2.14 -0.46 -9.83
N GLY A 81 2.59 0.78 -9.57
CA GLY A 81 1.76 1.98 -9.68
C GLY A 81 1.14 2.17 -11.07
N ILE A 82 1.93 2.00 -12.14
CA ILE A 82 1.47 2.04 -13.53
C ILE A 82 0.41 0.97 -13.79
N GLN A 83 0.65 -0.28 -13.36
CA GLN A 83 -0.30 -1.37 -13.54
C GLN A 83 -1.64 -1.12 -12.84
N LEU A 84 -1.60 -0.54 -11.63
CA LEU A 84 -2.80 -0.19 -10.87
C LEU A 84 -3.58 0.95 -11.53
N LEU A 85 -2.88 1.92 -12.12
CA LEU A 85 -3.51 2.99 -12.92
C LEU A 85 -4.19 2.46 -14.16
N GLU A 86 -3.53 1.54 -14.89
CA GLU A 86 -4.11 0.86 -16.05
C GLU A 86 -5.36 0.05 -15.67
N ALA A 87 -5.41 -0.49 -14.45
CA ALA A 87 -6.58 -1.17 -13.90
C ALA A 87 -7.70 -0.22 -13.40
N GLY A 88 -7.48 1.10 -13.40
CA GLY A 88 -8.47 2.12 -13.04
C GLY A 88 -8.41 2.60 -11.59
N MET A 89 -7.39 2.23 -10.82
CA MET A 89 -7.16 2.74 -9.47
C MET A 89 -6.26 3.98 -9.51
N ASN A 90 -6.62 5.05 -8.79
CA ASN A 90 -5.86 6.29 -8.74
C ASN A 90 -5.56 6.80 -7.31
N GLU A 91 -5.82 5.98 -6.29
CA GLU A 91 -5.63 6.35 -4.88
C GLU A 91 -4.48 5.54 -4.25
N PHE A 92 -3.37 6.20 -3.96
CA PHE A 92 -2.18 5.58 -3.39
C PHE A 92 -1.97 6.01 -1.94
N LEU A 93 -1.75 5.05 -1.05
CA LEU A 93 -1.19 5.34 0.26
C LEU A 93 0.33 5.28 0.12
N HIS A 94 1.02 6.30 0.63
CA HIS A 94 2.45 6.55 0.49
C HIS A 94 2.85 6.99 -0.93
N SER A 95 4.03 6.60 -1.41
CA SER A 95 4.58 6.93 -2.73
C SER A 95 5.56 5.84 -3.18
N THR A 96 6.05 5.94 -4.42
CA THR A 96 7.13 5.08 -4.95
C THR A 96 8.50 5.37 -4.33
N VAL A 97 8.58 6.26 -3.34
CA VAL A 97 9.82 6.59 -2.62
C VAL A 97 9.81 5.78 -1.34
N LEU A 98 10.98 5.23 -0.97
CA LEU A 98 11.16 4.52 0.28
C LEU A 98 10.77 5.40 1.47
N THR A 99 9.59 5.11 2.04
CA THR A 99 9.05 5.81 3.21
C THR A 99 8.79 4.88 4.39
N PHE A 100 8.75 3.55 4.17
CA PHE A 100 8.50 2.55 5.20
C PHE A 100 9.07 1.16 4.84
N GLY A 101 9.75 0.49 5.79
CA GLY A 101 10.13 -0.93 5.70
C GLY A 101 11.24 -1.29 4.68
N PRO A 102 11.75 -2.53 4.69
CA PRO A 102 12.55 -3.08 3.60
C PRO A 102 11.64 -3.43 2.41
N GLY A 103 11.99 -2.97 1.21
CA GLY A 103 11.16 -3.17 0.00
C GLY A 103 11.55 -2.20 -1.11
N ALA A 104 11.30 -2.53 -2.37
CA ALA A 104 11.86 -1.85 -3.55
C ALA A 104 11.20 -0.49 -3.87
N GLY A 105 11.48 0.55 -3.10
CA GLY A 105 11.15 1.93 -3.46
C GLY A 105 12.35 2.70 -4.01
N ALA A 106 12.11 3.82 -4.69
CA ALA A 106 13.18 4.75 -5.03
C ALA A 106 13.87 5.24 -3.74
N PRO A 107 15.21 5.20 -3.66
CA PRO A 107 15.95 5.71 -2.52
C PRO A 107 15.58 7.17 -2.22
N VAL A 108 15.55 7.54 -0.93
CA VAL A 108 15.22 8.91 -0.49
C VAL A 108 16.17 9.94 -1.10
N ASP A 109 17.43 9.56 -1.34
CA ASP A 109 18.47 10.39 -1.95
C ASP A 109 18.37 10.49 -3.48
N ASN A 110 17.61 9.60 -4.13
CA ASN A 110 17.31 9.68 -5.56
C ASN A 110 15.84 9.30 -5.85
N PRO A 111 14.88 10.15 -5.43
CA PRO A 111 13.48 9.78 -5.38
C PRO A 111 12.72 10.01 -6.68
N ALA A 112 13.41 10.37 -7.78
CA ALA A 112 12.78 10.87 -8.99
C ALA A 112 11.96 9.79 -9.72
N PRO A 113 10.62 9.91 -9.81
CA PRO A 113 9.81 9.01 -10.63
C PRO A 113 10.02 9.28 -12.12
N SER A 114 9.68 8.33 -12.97
CA SER A 114 9.74 8.52 -14.41
C SER A 114 8.68 9.52 -14.90
N GLN A 115 8.98 10.20 -16.01
CA GLN A 115 8.03 11.11 -16.65
C GLN A 115 6.73 10.39 -17.07
N ARG A 116 6.82 9.11 -17.49
CA ARG A 116 5.64 8.32 -17.85
C ARG A 116 4.69 8.20 -16.67
N PHE A 117 5.20 7.86 -15.49
CA PHE A 117 4.35 7.72 -14.32
C PHE A 117 3.74 9.04 -13.88
N LEU A 118 4.50 10.13 -13.93
CA LEU A 118 3.99 11.48 -13.67
C LEU A 118 2.85 11.86 -14.63
N ASP A 119 3.04 11.65 -15.93
CA ASP A 119 2.03 11.94 -16.95
C ASP A 119 0.76 11.12 -16.72
N MET A 120 0.90 9.82 -16.43
CA MET A 120 -0.25 8.97 -16.09
C MET A 120 -0.94 9.43 -14.82
N CYS A 121 -0.18 9.85 -13.80
CA CYS A 121 -0.76 10.35 -12.57
C CYS A 121 -1.59 11.62 -12.78
N LEU A 122 -1.07 12.55 -13.58
CA LEU A 122 -1.78 13.78 -13.93
C LEU A 122 -3.03 13.49 -14.77
N GLN A 123 -2.95 12.54 -15.71
CA GLN A 123 -4.08 12.17 -16.57
C GLN A 123 -5.21 11.46 -15.81
N ASN A 124 -4.88 10.67 -14.78
CA ASN A 124 -5.84 9.87 -14.01
C ASN A 124 -6.24 10.52 -12.67
N ASN A 125 -5.87 11.79 -12.45
CA ASN A 125 -6.11 12.51 -11.20
C ASN A 125 -5.66 11.72 -9.97
N CYS A 126 -4.43 11.21 -9.99
CA CYS A 126 -3.90 10.45 -8.87
C CYS A 126 -3.85 11.27 -7.59
N ALA A 127 -4.25 10.63 -6.50
CA ALA A 127 -4.03 11.13 -5.16
C ALA A 127 -3.01 10.23 -4.45
N PHE A 128 -2.14 10.88 -3.69
CA PHE A 128 -1.19 10.22 -2.80
C PHE A 128 -1.48 10.68 -1.38
N THR A 129 -1.49 9.75 -0.43
CA THR A 129 -1.53 10.04 1.00
C THR A 129 -0.14 9.76 1.59
N PRO A 130 0.81 10.71 1.51
CA PRO A 130 2.16 10.49 1.98
C PRO A 130 2.19 10.55 3.51
N THR A 131 2.81 9.55 4.14
CA THR A 131 2.99 9.48 5.60
C THR A 131 4.31 10.12 6.03
N LEU A 132 4.54 11.39 5.64
CA LEU A 132 5.81 12.09 5.87
C LEU A 132 6.17 12.21 7.36
N SER A 133 5.17 12.24 8.25
CA SER A 133 5.39 12.24 9.69
C SER A 133 6.10 10.98 10.20
N ILE A 134 5.90 9.82 9.56
CA ILE A 134 6.60 8.58 9.93
C ILE A 134 8.09 8.72 9.63
N ILE A 135 8.45 9.35 8.50
CA ILE A 135 9.85 9.63 8.16
C ILE A 135 10.45 10.58 9.19
N GLN A 136 9.73 11.65 9.53
CA GLN A 136 10.16 12.62 10.53
C GLN A 136 10.41 12.00 11.90
N ASN A 137 9.59 11.03 12.33
CA ASN A 137 9.74 10.39 13.63
C ASN A 137 11.12 9.73 13.81
N ASN A 138 11.66 9.09 12.76
CA ASN A 138 12.98 8.46 12.82
C ASN A 138 14.08 9.47 13.16
N TRP A 139 14.03 10.66 12.54
CA TRP A 139 14.96 11.76 12.84
C TRP A 139 14.70 12.35 14.22
N HIS A 140 13.42 12.58 14.55
CA HIS A 140 13.05 13.18 15.82
C HIS A 140 13.53 12.37 17.03
N PHE A 141 13.36 11.04 17.00
CA PHE A 141 13.88 10.16 18.05
C PHE A 141 15.40 10.00 18.01
N ALA A 142 16.03 10.08 16.84
CA ALA A 142 17.49 10.07 16.74
C ALA A 142 18.13 11.34 17.32
N GLU A 143 17.47 12.50 17.14
CA GLU A 143 17.92 13.80 17.65
C GLU A 143 17.55 14.02 19.13
N ASN A 144 16.49 13.37 19.61
CA ASN A 144 15.96 13.49 20.98
C ASN A 144 15.81 12.09 21.61
N PRO A 145 16.91 11.32 21.79
CA PRO A 145 16.84 9.95 22.27
C PRO A 145 16.25 9.84 23.69
N GLU A 146 16.28 10.91 24.48
CA GLU A 146 15.68 10.98 25.83
C GLU A 146 14.15 10.82 25.80
N LEU A 147 13.48 11.08 24.68
CA LEU A 147 12.05 10.81 24.54
C LEU A 147 11.74 9.32 24.71
N LEU A 148 12.68 8.43 24.39
CA LEU A 148 12.52 6.99 24.59
C LEU A 148 12.57 6.58 26.06
N ASP A 149 12.91 7.48 26.97
CA ASP A 149 12.86 7.28 28.43
C ASP A 149 11.58 7.84 29.08
N ASP A 150 10.74 8.56 28.33
CA ASP A 150 9.44 9.02 28.82
C ASP A 150 8.50 7.82 29.08
N GLU A 151 8.00 7.72 30.31
CA GLU A 151 7.18 6.58 30.75
C GLU A 151 5.86 6.47 29.99
N VAL A 152 5.24 7.60 29.63
CA VAL A 152 3.97 7.63 28.90
C VAL A 152 4.20 7.22 27.45
N LEU A 153 5.26 7.72 26.83
CA LEU A 153 5.61 7.36 25.47
C LEU A 153 5.97 5.88 25.37
N ARG A 154 6.78 5.35 26.30
CA ARG A 154 7.12 3.91 26.37
C ARG A 154 5.88 3.03 26.42
N PHE A 155 4.92 3.37 27.29
CA PHE A 155 3.66 2.65 27.38
C PHE A 155 2.88 2.66 26.05
N CYS A 156 2.96 3.75 25.28
CA CYS A 156 2.26 3.85 23.99
C CYS A 156 2.94 3.09 22.84
N ILE A 157 4.28 2.99 22.83
CA ILE A 157 5.04 2.40 21.70
C ILE A 157 5.45 0.94 21.91
N GLN A 158 5.32 0.40 23.12
CA GLN A 158 5.53 -1.02 23.47
C GLN A 158 4.31 -1.60 24.20
N PRO A 159 3.16 -1.77 23.53
CA PRO A 159 1.96 -2.35 24.13
C PRO A 159 2.10 -3.85 24.44
#